data_AF-A0A3A4S4G6-F1
#
_entry.id   AF-A0A3A4S4G6-F1
#
_cell.length_a   1.000
_cell.length_b   1.000
_cell.length_c   1.000
_cell.angle_alpha   90.00
_cell.angle_beta   90.00
_cell.angle_gamma   90.00
#
_symmetry.space_group_name_H-M   'P 1'
#
loop_
_entity.id
_entity.type
_entity.pdbx_description
1 polymer ?
#
loop_
_entity_poly.entity_id
_entity_poly.type
_entity_poly.pdbx_seq_one_letter_code
_entity_poly.pdbx_strand_id
1 'polypeptide(L)'
;MPIKKIKSASEIYKQQNKILHYAFNQIGIPYNLNKKYWANLFSKALNSNVEGLSGLSLHERNLAIAHLRKLGLKLLNPAIPEDLRAWRKGEKDISFEIREEKNPQIRMIKALWVELGYEPSKITGLVKRMFKIDDIRWLSQEQLSSLLNTIKYKLNRQNVKISYYR
;
A
#
# COMPACT_ATOMS: atom_id res chain seq x y z
N MET A 1 -18.50 -8.04 -18.26
CA MET A 1 -17.58 -6.88 -18.37
C MET A 1 -16.76 -6.82 -17.09
N PRO A 2 -15.47 -6.44 -17.11
CA PRO A 2 -14.69 -6.32 -15.88
C PRO A 2 -15.21 -5.14 -15.04
N ILE A 3 -15.42 -5.35 -13.74
CA ILE A 3 -15.86 -4.29 -12.83
C ILE A 3 -14.67 -3.36 -12.62
N LYS A 4 -14.86 -2.05 -12.84
CA LYS A 4 -13.86 -1.04 -12.53
C LYS A 4 -13.97 -0.71 -11.05
N LYS A 5 -12.94 -1.06 -10.26
CA LYS A 5 -12.82 -0.50 -8.90
C LYS A 5 -11.94 0.73 -8.96
N ILE A 6 -12.50 1.86 -8.55
CA ILE A 6 -11.75 3.09 -8.41
C ILE A 6 -11.20 3.11 -6.98
N LYS A 7 -9.88 3.12 -6.82
CA LYS A 7 -9.26 3.50 -5.54
C LYS A 7 -8.81 4.95 -5.67
N SER A 8 -9.16 5.78 -4.70
CA SER A 8 -8.69 7.17 -4.65
C SER A 8 -7.66 7.39 -3.54
N ALA A 9 -6.85 8.43 -3.69
CA ALA A 9 -5.91 8.88 -2.66
C ALA A 9 -6.65 9.15 -1.35
N SER A 10 -7.82 9.80 -1.42
CA SER A 10 -8.65 10.09 -0.27
C SER A 10 -9.20 8.83 0.42
N GLU A 11 -9.47 7.75 -0.33
CA GLU A 11 -9.90 6.48 0.23
C GLU A 11 -8.77 5.78 0.98
N ILE A 12 -7.57 5.72 0.39
CA ILE A 12 -6.37 5.20 1.05
C ILE A 12 -6.07 5.99 2.32
N TYR A 13 -6.14 7.33 2.25
CA TYR A 13 -6.00 8.21 3.40
C TYR A 13 -6.98 7.84 4.52
N LYS A 14 -8.27 7.65 4.20
CA LYS A 14 -9.31 7.30 5.19
C LYS A 14 -9.02 5.95 5.86
N GLN A 15 -8.58 4.96 5.09
CA GLN A 15 -8.19 3.64 5.60
C GLN A 15 -6.99 3.76 6.56
N GLN A 16 -5.92 4.43 6.14
CA GLN A 16 -4.74 4.69 6.98
C GLN A 16 -5.08 5.43 8.26
N ASN A 17 -5.97 6.43 8.18
CA ASN A 17 -6.40 7.19 9.34
C ASN A 17 -7.08 6.28 10.37
N LYS A 18 -7.99 5.40 9.93
CA LYS A 18 -8.64 4.42 10.82
C LYS A 18 -7.62 3.50 11.49
N ILE A 19 -6.64 2.99 10.74
CA ILE A 19 -5.58 2.10 11.24
C ILE A 19 -4.73 2.79 12.30
N LEU A 20 -4.32 4.03 12.05
CA LEU A 20 -3.54 4.84 12.99
C LEU A 20 -4.32 5.06 14.30
N HIS A 21 -5.58 5.50 14.20
CA HIS A 21 -6.42 5.70 15.39
C HIS A 21 -6.69 4.41 16.16
N TYR A 22 -6.88 3.30 15.47
CA TYR A 22 -6.95 1.98 16.11
C TYR A 22 -5.66 1.66 16.87
N ALA A 23 -4.50 1.85 16.24
CA ALA A 23 -3.20 1.61 16.85
C ALA A 23 -2.96 2.45 18.11
N PHE A 24 -3.31 3.73 18.08
CA PHE A 24 -3.18 4.63 19.23
C PHE A 24 -4.01 4.16 20.43
N ASN A 25 -5.23 3.71 20.16
CA ASN A 25 -6.11 3.17 21.20
C ASN A 25 -5.57 1.85 21.77
N GLN A 26 -5.02 0.97 20.92
CA GLN A 26 -4.41 -0.29 21.37
C GLN A 26 -3.17 -0.06 22.26
N ILE A 27 -2.41 1.00 22.00
CA ILE A 27 -1.26 1.40 22.83
C ILE A 27 -1.70 2.05 24.16
N GLY A 28 -2.98 2.44 24.28
CA GLY A 28 -3.49 3.13 25.46
C GLY A 28 -3.17 4.63 25.50
N ILE A 29 -2.73 5.21 24.39
CA ILE A 29 -2.40 6.65 24.28
C ILE A 29 -3.25 7.26 23.15
N PRO A 30 -4.53 7.61 23.39
CA PRO A 30 -5.42 8.13 22.36
C PRO A 30 -4.89 9.42 21.72
N TYR A 31 -5.00 9.53 20.39
CA TYR A 31 -4.44 10.66 19.63
C TYR A 31 -5.05 12.01 19.97
N ASN A 32 -6.37 12.07 20.17
CA ASN A 32 -7.10 13.30 20.50
C ASN A 32 -6.59 13.96 21.79
N LEU A 33 -6.19 13.15 22.78
CA LEU A 33 -5.66 13.62 24.05
C LEU A 33 -4.14 13.86 24.00
N ASN A 34 -3.43 13.18 23.09
CA ASN A 34 -1.96 13.13 23.08
C ASN A 34 -1.35 13.58 21.74
N LYS A 35 -1.95 14.58 21.08
CA LYS A 35 -1.52 15.03 19.74
C LYS A 35 -0.03 15.38 19.67
N LYS A 36 0.47 16.17 20.64
CA LYS A 36 1.88 16.59 20.71
C LYS A 36 2.83 15.41 20.89
N TYR A 37 2.45 14.42 21.70
CA TYR A 37 3.25 13.21 21.90
C TYR A 37 3.44 12.46 20.58
N TRP A 38 2.34 12.20 19.86
CA TRP A 38 2.39 11.49 18.58
C TRP A 38 3.12 12.28 17.49
N ALA A 39 2.91 13.60 17.43
CA ALA A 39 3.66 14.49 16.56
C ALA A 39 5.17 14.37 16.81
N ASN A 40 5.62 14.48 18.05
CA ASN A 40 7.03 14.33 18.42
C ASN A 40 7.59 12.94 18.11
N LEU A 41 6.82 11.88 18.39
CA LEU A 41 7.24 10.51 18.10
C LEU A 41 7.45 10.32 16.59
N PHE A 42 6.51 10.78 15.77
CA PHE A 42 6.62 10.66 14.31
C PHE A 42 7.67 11.58 13.72
N SER A 43 7.87 12.78 14.27
CA SER A 43 8.97 13.65 13.84
C SER A 43 10.32 12.95 13.99
N LYS A 44 10.54 12.28 15.13
CA LYS A 44 11.74 11.46 15.36
C LYS A 44 11.82 10.26 14.42
N ALA A 45 10.72 9.52 14.27
CA ALA A 45 10.69 8.29 13.48
C ALA A 45 10.86 8.55 11.97
N LEU A 46 10.39 9.70 11.48
CA LEU A 46 10.39 10.07 10.07
C LEU A 46 11.52 11.05 9.72
N ASN A 47 12.31 11.48 10.69
CA ASN A 47 13.34 12.51 10.53
C ASN A 47 12.81 13.77 9.80
N SER A 48 11.61 14.23 10.18
CA SER A 48 10.92 15.36 9.56
C SER A 48 10.12 16.13 10.62
N ASN A 49 9.74 17.37 10.34
CA ASN A 49 8.88 18.14 11.25
C ASN A 49 7.41 17.75 11.05
N VAL A 50 6.87 16.92 11.93
CA VAL A 50 5.48 16.49 11.92
C VAL A 50 4.67 17.31 12.92
N GLU A 51 3.76 18.14 12.43
CA GLU A 51 2.84 18.92 13.28
C GLU A 51 1.60 18.12 13.69
N GLY A 52 1.19 17.15 12.86
CA GLY A 52 0.03 16.31 13.11
C GLY A 52 -0.30 15.38 11.95
N LEU A 53 -1.23 14.45 12.19
CA LEU A 53 -1.54 13.37 11.24
C LEU A 53 -2.14 13.86 9.92
N SER A 54 -2.83 15.00 9.93
CA SER A 54 -3.43 15.58 8.73
C SER A 54 -2.39 16.16 7.78
N GLY A 55 -1.25 16.61 8.33
CA GLY A 55 -0.15 17.15 7.53
C GLY A 55 0.62 16.07 6.79
N LEU A 56 0.61 14.83 7.27
CA LEU A 56 1.37 13.73 6.67
C LEU A 56 0.85 13.31 5.30
N SER A 57 1.79 13.08 4.37
CA SER A 57 1.56 12.41 3.10
C SER A 57 1.18 10.93 3.30
N LEU A 58 0.63 10.29 2.27
CA LEU A 58 0.34 8.86 2.32
C LEU A 58 1.59 8.02 2.61
N HIS A 59 2.75 8.41 2.05
CA HIS A 59 4.01 7.72 2.31
C HIS A 59 4.48 7.86 3.76
N GLU A 60 4.48 9.09 4.29
CA GLU A 60 4.84 9.35 5.69
C GLU A 60 3.91 8.59 6.66
N ARG A 61 2.61 8.52 6.34
CA ARG A 61 1.64 7.70 7.08
C ARG A 61 1.96 6.22 7.02
N ASN A 62 2.38 5.71 5.86
CA ASN A 62 2.80 4.32 5.72
C ASN A 62 4.06 4.02 6.56
N LEU A 63 5.02 4.94 6.60
CA LEU A 63 6.19 4.81 7.46
C LEU A 63 5.81 4.87 8.96
N ALA A 64 4.88 5.75 9.35
CA ALA A 64 4.35 5.81 10.70
C ALA A 64 3.67 4.50 11.12
N ILE A 65 2.81 3.94 10.25
CA ILE A 65 2.18 2.63 10.49
C ILE A 65 3.23 1.52 10.57
N ALA A 66 4.25 1.55 9.71
CA ALA A 66 5.35 0.58 9.77
C ALA A 66 6.14 0.68 11.09
N HIS A 67 6.34 1.89 11.62
CA HIS A 67 6.96 2.09 12.94
C HIS A 67 6.09 1.49 14.05
N LEU A 68 4.77 1.73 14.03
CA LEU A 68 3.84 1.15 15.00
C LEU A 68 3.78 -0.38 14.93
N ARG A 69 3.95 -0.97 13.74
CA ARG A 69 4.07 -2.44 13.59
C ARG A 69 5.30 -3.01 14.28
N LYS A 70 6.42 -2.26 14.33
CA LYS A 70 7.63 -2.68 15.07
C LYS A 70 7.41 -2.75 16.58
N LEU A 71 6.38 -2.07 17.10
CA LEU A 71 5.94 -2.16 18.49
C LEU A 71 5.07 -3.39 18.78
N GLY A 72 4.94 -4.33 17.82
CA GLY A 72 4.19 -5.58 17.98
C GLY A 72 2.74 -5.52 17.49
N LEU A 73 2.26 -4.37 17.02
CA LEU A 73 0.89 -4.24 16.53
C LEU A 73 0.70 -4.93 15.16
N LYS A 74 -0.36 -5.74 15.05
CA LYS A 74 -0.79 -6.38 13.80
C LYS A 74 -1.63 -5.42 12.96
N LEU A 75 -0.99 -4.40 12.38
CA LEU A 75 -1.65 -3.40 11.52
C LEU A 75 -1.54 -3.80 10.05
N LEU A 76 -2.68 -3.81 9.35
CA LEU A 76 -2.76 -4.04 7.90
C LEU A 76 -2.87 -2.69 7.19
N ASN A 77 -1.81 -2.27 6.52
CA ASN A 77 -1.78 -1.00 5.81
C ASN A 77 -2.22 -1.20 4.35
N PRO A 78 -3.16 -0.41 3.80
CA PRO A 78 -3.38 -0.41 2.37
C PRO A 78 -2.12 -0.03 1.61
N ALA A 79 -1.92 -0.71 0.48
CA ALA A 79 -0.92 -0.32 -0.48
C ALA A 79 -1.16 1.06 -1.08
N ILE A 80 -0.07 1.80 -1.27
CA ILE A 80 -0.06 3.13 -1.86
C ILE A 80 0.68 3.06 -3.19
N PRO A 81 0.00 3.32 -4.33
CA PRO A 81 0.67 3.51 -5.62
C PRO A 81 1.78 4.57 -5.53
N GLU A 82 2.85 4.40 -6.30
CA GLU A 82 4.01 5.30 -6.26
C GLU A 82 3.62 6.77 -6.50
N ASP A 83 2.75 7.03 -7.47
CA ASP A 83 2.27 8.37 -7.83
C ASP A 83 1.44 9.05 -6.72
N LEU A 84 0.95 8.26 -5.75
CA LEU A 84 0.18 8.75 -4.62
C LEU A 84 1.01 9.00 -3.36
N ARG A 85 2.26 8.60 -3.33
CA ARG A 85 3.07 8.63 -2.11
C ARG A 85 3.18 10.03 -1.52
N ALA A 86 3.30 11.03 -2.39
CA ALA A 86 3.40 12.43 -2.00
C ALA A 86 2.06 13.06 -1.61
N TRP A 87 0.93 12.42 -1.93
CA TRP A 87 -0.40 13.02 -1.74
C TRP A 87 -0.69 13.34 -0.27
N ARG A 88 -1.22 14.55 0.00
CA ARG A 88 -1.59 15.04 1.34
C ARG A 88 -3.08 15.39 1.42
N LYS A 89 -3.63 15.40 2.65
CA LYS A 89 -5.02 15.79 2.87
C LYS A 89 -5.24 17.24 2.41
N GLY A 90 -6.23 17.44 1.55
CA GLY A 90 -6.59 18.75 1.03
C GLY A 90 -6.13 18.97 -0.41
N GLU A 91 -5.24 18.12 -0.93
CA GLU A 91 -4.89 18.10 -2.34
C GLU A 91 -6.02 17.51 -3.18
N LYS A 92 -6.01 17.82 -4.49
CA LYS A 92 -6.98 17.28 -5.44
C LYS A 92 -6.91 15.75 -5.41
N ASP A 93 -8.08 15.11 -5.33
CA ASP A 93 -8.14 13.65 -5.25
C ASP A 93 -7.68 13.02 -6.57
N ILE A 94 -6.76 12.08 -6.48
CA ILE A 94 -6.24 11.33 -7.62
C ILE A 94 -6.81 9.92 -7.53
N SER A 95 -7.46 9.48 -8.60
CA SER A 95 -8.14 8.19 -8.65
C SER A 95 -7.58 7.30 -9.76
N PHE A 96 -7.55 6.00 -9.52
CA PHE A 96 -7.02 5.00 -10.45
C PHE A 96 -8.11 4.00 -10.77
N GLU A 97 -8.29 3.73 -12.06
CA GLU A 97 -9.13 2.62 -12.50
C GLU A 97 -8.36 1.30 -12.36
N ILE A 98 -8.83 0.43 -11.48
CA ILE A 98 -8.40 -0.97 -11.45
C ILE A 98 -9.33 -1.73 -12.40
N ARG A 99 -8.79 -2.22 -13.52
CA ARG A 99 -9.50 -3.17 -14.40
C ARG A 99 -9.47 -4.55 -13.75
N GLU A 100 -10.63 -5.09 -13.40
CA GLU A 100 -10.72 -6.48 -12.95
C GLU A 100 -10.30 -7.46 -14.06
N GLU A 101 -9.39 -8.35 -13.73
CA GLU A 101 -8.86 -9.35 -14.64
C GLU A 101 -9.67 -10.66 -14.51
N LYS A 102 -9.95 -11.36 -15.62
CA LYS A 102 -10.73 -12.62 -15.55
C LYS A 102 -9.86 -13.80 -15.14
N ASN A 103 -8.59 -13.80 -15.52
CA ASN A 103 -7.64 -14.85 -15.14
C ASN A 103 -7.31 -14.73 -13.62
N PRO A 104 -7.61 -15.76 -12.80
CA PRO A 104 -7.42 -15.71 -11.35
C PRO A 104 -5.97 -15.50 -10.93
N GLN A 105 -5.01 -16.07 -11.67
CA GLN A 105 -3.59 -15.92 -11.36
C GLN A 105 -3.10 -14.52 -11.71
N ILE A 106 -3.52 -13.95 -12.85
CA ILE A 106 -3.19 -12.57 -13.20
C ILE A 106 -3.85 -11.59 -12.21
N ARG A 107 -5.09 -11.86 -11.74
CA ARG A 107 -5.70 -11.09 -10.63
C ARG A 107 -4.81 -11.11 -9.40
N MET A 108 -4.38 -12.30 -8.97
CA MET A 108 -3.56 -12.47 -7.79
C MET A 108 -2.22 -11.72 -7.93
N ILE A 109 -1.58 -11.84 -9.08
CA ILE A 109 -0.34 -11.13 -9.42
C ILE A 109 -0.54 -9.61 -9.36
N LYS A 110 -1.60 -9.07 -9.98
CA LYS A 110 -1.92 -7.63 -9.95
C LYS A 110 -2.24 -7.16 -8.53
N ALA A 111 -2.95 -7.97 -7.73
CA ALA A 111 -3.24 -7.65 -6.33
C ALA A 111 -1.95 -7.56 -5.50
N LEU A 112 -1.08 -8.57 -5.59
CA LEU A 112 0.22 -8.54 -4.91
C LEU A 112 1.12 -7.40 -5.37
N TRP A 113 1.06 -7.07 -6.66
CA TRP A 113 1.79 -5.94 -7.23
C TRP A 113 1.32 -4.61 -6.63
N VAL A 114 0.00 -4.47 -6.43
CA VAL A 114 -0.56 -3.35 -5.66
C VAL A 114 -0.07 -3.41 -4.23
N GLU A 115 -0.13 -4.54 -3.53
CA GLU A 115 0.34 -4.69 -2.13
C GLU A 115 1.82 -4.28 -1.94
N LEU A 116 2.65 -4.37 -2.99
CA LEU A 116 4.02 -3.84 -3.00
C LEU A 116 4.11 -2.30 -3.11
N GLY A 117 2.99 -1.62 -3.27
CA GLY A 117 2.89 -0.17 -3.48
C GLY A 117 3.18 0.28 -4.92
N TYR A 118 2.96 -0.59 -5.91
CA TYR A 118 3.10 -0.26 -7.32
C TYR A 118 1.75 -0.11 -8.03
N GLU A 119 1.72 0.71 -9.07
CA GLU A 119 0.55 0.85 -9.92
C GLU A 119 0.32 -0.42 -10.77
N PRO A 120 -0.93 -0.94 -10.89
CA PRO A 120 -1.23 -2.14 -11.67
C PRO A 120 -0.75 -2.10 -13.12
N SER A 121 -0.80 -0.94 -13.78
CA SER A 121 -0.44 -0.76 -15.19
C SER A 121 1.07 -0.98 -15.42
N LYS A 122 1.90 -0.64 -14.42
CA LYS A 122 3.37 -0.73 -14.46
C LYS A 122 3.89 -2.16 -14.36
N ILE A 123 3.02 -3.15 -14.11
CA ILE A 123 3.41 -4.55 -14.07
C ILE A 123 3.99 -5.03 -15.41
N THR A 124 3.54 -4.44 -16.52
CA THR A 124 4.06 -4.66 -17.87
C THR A 124 5.56 -4.42 -17.96
N GLY A 125 6.10 -3.44 -17.23
CA GLY A 125 7.54 -3.19 -17.15
C GLY A 125 8.32 -4.31 -16.43
N LEU A 126 7.72 -4.99 -15.45
CA LEU A 126 8.32 -6.19 -14.87
C LEU A 126 8.22 -7.39 -15.82
N VAL A 127 7.06 -7.57 -16.46
CA VAL A 127 6.83 -8.64 -17.45
C VAL A 127 7.83 -8.54 -18.61
N LYS A 128 7.99 -7.34 -19.18
CA LYS A 128 8.93 -7.08 -20.28
C LYS A 128 10.38 -7.34 -19.88
N ARG A 129 10.78 -7.00 -18.65
CA ARG A 129 12.13 -7.29 -18.16
C ARG A 129 12.40 -8.78 -17.98
N MET A 130 11.44 -9.51 -17.42
CA MET A 130 11.61 -10.93 -17.09
C MET A 130 11.46 -11.85 -18.30
N PHE A 131 10.50 -11.58 -19.18
CA PHE A 131 10.08 -12.51 -20.23
C PHE A 131 10.15 -11.93 -21.64
N LYS A 132 10.56 -10.66 -21.79
CA LYS A 132 10.57 -9.93 -23.09
C LYS A 132 9.19 -9.87 -23.77
N ILE A 133 8.13 -9.93 -22.98
CA ILE A 133 6.73 -9.89 -23.42
C ILE A 133 6.09 -8.56 -22.96
N ASP A 134 5.30 -7.93 -23.83
CA ASP A 134 4.71 -6.61 -23.55
C ASP A 134 3.42 -6.66 -22.73
N ASP A 135 2.73 -7.81 -22.69
CA ASP A 135 1.48 -7.97 -21.96
C ASP A 135 1.48 -9.22 -21.07
N ILE A 136 1.09 -9.05 -19.81
CA ILE A 136 0.96 -10.14 -18.85
C ILE A 136 -0.02 -11.23 -19.31
N ARG A 137 -0.99 -10.89 -20.16
CA ARG A 137 -1.99 -11.82 -20.71
C ARG A 137 -1.40 -12.79 -21.74
N TRP A 138 -0.21 -12.52 -22.24
CA TRP A 138 0.49 -13.37 -23.21
C TRP A 138 1.49 -14.32 -22.54
N LEU A 139 1.61 -14.28 -21.22
CA LEU A 139 2.45 -15.21 -20.48
C LEU A 139 1.83 -16.61 -20.42
N SER A 140 2.69 -17.63 -20.57
CA SER A 140 2.32 -19.01 -20.28
C SER A 140 2.04 -19.21 -18.78
N GLN A 141 1.39 -20.32 -18.42
CA GLN A 141 1.12 -20.64 -17.01
C GLN A 141 2.40 -20.78 -16.17
N GLU A 142 3.46 -21.32 -16.76
CA GLU A 142 4.77 -21.41 -16.11
C GLU A 142 5.38 -20.02 -15.87
N GLN A 143 5.30 -19.13 -16.86
CA GLN A 143 5.79 -17.76 -16.73
C GLN A 143 4.99 -16.95 -15.70
N LEU A 144 3.66 -17.12 -15.67
CA LEU A 144 2.80 -16.54 -14.63
C LEU A 144 3.18 -17.05 -13.24
N SER A 145 3.54 -18.33 -13.10
CA SER A 145 3.97 -18.92 -11.83
C SER A 145 5.32 -18.36 -11.38
N SER A 146 6.27 -18.22 -12.30
CA SER A 146 7.57 -17.56 -12.05
C SER A 146 7.43 -16.09 -11.67
N LEU A 147 6.55 -15.35 -12.35
CA LEU A 147 6.24 -13.95 -12.02
C LEU A 147 5.64 -13.83 -10.61
N LEU A 148 4.67 -14.69 -10.30
CA LEU A 148 4.03 -14.75 -8.99
C LEU A 148 5.04 -15.01 -7.87
N ASN A 149 5.94 -15.99 -8.05
CA ASN A 149 6.97 -16.31 -7.07
C ASN A 149 7.94 -15.15 -6.85
N THR A 150 8.30 -14.45 -7.93
CA THR A 150 9.14 -13.25 -7.87
C THR A 150 8.49 -12.13 -7.04
N ILE A 151 7.19 -11.91 -7.25
CA ILE A 151 6.43 -10.89 -6.51
C ILE A 151 6.28 -11.29 -5.03
N LYS A 152 5.98 -12.57 -4.74
CA LYS A 152 5.94 -13.09 -3.36
C LYS A 152 7.29 -12.91 -2.65
N TYR A 153 8.39 -13.20 -3.34
CA TYR A 153 9.73 -12.99 -2.80
C TYR A 153 10.00 -11.51 -2.46
N LYS A 154 9.60 -10.58 -3.33
CA LYS A 154 9.69 -9.14 -3.06
C LYS A 154 8.85 -8.72 -1.84
N LEU A 155 7.65 -9.26 -1.69
CA LEU A 155 6.77 -8.97 -0.54
C LEU A 155 7.37 -9.47 0.77
N ASN A 156 7.94 -10.68 0.77
CA ASN A 156 8.61 -11.24 1.95
C ASN A 156 9.80 -10.37 2.37
N ARG A 157 10.59 -9.84 1.42
CA ARG A 157 11.68 -8.90 1.73
C ARG A 157 11.20 -7.58 2.32
N GLN A 158 9.99 -7.13 1.98
CA GLN A 158 9.38 -5.91 2.53
C GLN A 158 8.58 -6.14 3.82
N ASN A 159 8.55 -7.37 4.35
CA ASN A 159 7.81 -7.74 5.55
C ASN A 159 6.30 -7.41 5.46
N VAL A 160 5.73 -7.50 4.25
CA VAL A 160 4.29 -7.32 4.00
C VAL A 160 3.58 -8.65 4.28
N LYS A 161 2.72 -8.70 5.30
CA LYS A 161 1.91 -9.90 5.59
C LYS A 161 0.76 -9.96 4.59
N ILE A 162 0.80 -10.97 3.72
CA ILE A 162 -0.21 -11.23 2.71
C ILE A 162 -1.46 -11.82 3.40
N SER A 163 -2.57 -11.08 3.43
CA SER A 163 -3.87 -11.61 3.84
C SER A 163 -4.74 -11.84 2.61
N TYR A 164 -4.88 -13.10 2.19
CA TYR A 164 -5.94 -13.49 1.27
C TYR A 164 -7.14 -13.99 2.07
N TYR A 165 -8.33 -13.44 1.80
CA TYR A 165 -9.57 -14.16 2.07
C TYR A 165 -9.61 -15.36 1.11
N ARG A 166 -9.69 -16.56 1.68
CA ARG A 166 -10.14 -17.77 0.99
C ARG A 166 -11.63 -17.65 0.69
#